data_AF-A0A6B0GFG6-F1
#
_entry.id   AF-A0A6B0GFG6-F1
#
_cell.length_a   1.000
_cell.length_b   1.000
_cell.length_c   1.000
_cell.angle_alpha   90.00
_cell.angle_beta   90.00
_cell.angle_gamma   90.00
#
_symmetry.space_group_name_H-M   'P 1'
#
loop_
_entity.id
_entity.type
_entity.pdbx_description
1 polymer ?
#
loop_
_entity_poly.entity_id
_entity_poly.type
_entity_poly.pdbx_seq_one_letter_code
_entity_poly.pdbx_strand_id
1 'polypeptide(L)'
;MYTLYALWTAPDDDDVEAFEEHYTETHAPLAAAVPNLNKLVTVRATEGLEEGDPAYYRVAEMEFDSREDLHEAEASDEWAKVREDSGKIIEEFGVSLEVAIGEKHVTDGDS
;
A
#
# COMPACT_ATOMS: atom_id res chain seq x y z
N MET A 1 -15.50 5.32 8.46
CA MET A 1 -14.45 5.12 7.43
C MET A 1 -13.31 4.37 8.08
N TYR A 2 -12.92 3.27 7.47
CA TYR A 2 -11.90 2.35 7.93
C TYR A 2 -10.78 2.34 6.90
N THR A 3 -9.54 2.36 7.35
CA THR A 3 -8.39 2.52 6.47
C THR A 3 -7.37 1.45 6.76
N LEU A 4 -6.80 0.92 5.68
CA LEU A 4 -5.63 0.05 5.71
C LEU A 4 -4.44 0.79 5.10
N TYR A 5 -3.30 0.72 5.76
CA TYR A 5 -2.01 1.13 5.24
C TYR A 5 -1.15 -0.09 4.96
N ALA A 6 -0.57 -0.14 3.75
CA ALA A 6 0.50 -1.06 3.39
C ALA A 6 1.81 -0.28 3.28
N LEU A 7 2.82 -0.69 4.05
CA LEU A 7 4.07 0.03 4.26
C LEU A 7 5.23 -0.85 3.83
N TRP A 8 5.95 -0.42 2.80
CA TRP A 8 7.01 -1.19 2.15
C TRP A 8 8.38 -0.57 2.43
N THR A 9 9.36 -1.40 2.75
CA THR A 9 10.77 -0.95 2.80
C THR A 9 11.33 -0.76 1.38
N ALA A 10 12.47 -0.08 1.27
CA ALA A 10 13.14 0.10 -0.01
C ALA A 10 13.69 -1.24 -0.55
N PRO A 11 13.62 -1.47 -1.88
CA PRO A 11 14.42 -2.52 -2.52
C PRO A 11 15.91 -2.12 -2.54
N ASP A 12 16.78 -3.04 -2.95
CA ASP A 12 18.17 -2.72 -3.26
C ASP A 12 18.26 -1.71 -4.42
N ASP A 13 19.32 -0.89 -4.46
CA ASP A 13 19.49 0.20 -5.43
C ASP A 13 19.40 -0.28 -6.90
N ASP A 14 19.92 -1.46 -7.19
CA ASP A 14 19.93 -2.05 -8.53
C ASP A 14 18.53 -2.51 -8.99
N ASP A 15 17.59 -2.70 -8.06
CA ASP A 15 16.24 -3.23 -8.29
C ASP A 15 15.15 -2.15 -8.26
N VAL A 16 15.50 -0.90 -7.95
CA VAL A 16 14.54 0.22 -7.81
C VAL A 16 13.65 0.39 -9.03
N GLU A 17 14.21 0.34 -10.24
CA GLU A 17 13.44 0.53 -11.48
C GLU A 17 12.44 -0.61 -11.69
N ALA A 18 12.88 -1.86 -11.54
CA ALA A 18 12.04 -3.04 -11.70
C ALA A 18 10.93 -3.12 -10.63
N PHE A 19 11.25 -2.80 -9.37
CA PHE A 19 10.27 -2.72 -8.30
C PHE A 19 9.20 -1.67 -8.61
N GLU A 20 9.60 -0.48 -9.06
CA GLU A 20 8.67 0.62 -9.32
C GLU A 20 7.76 0.34 -10.52
N GLU A 21 8.28 -0.29 -11.57
CA GLU A 21 7.51 -0.77 -12.72
C GLU A 21 6.49 -1.82 -12.27
N HIS A 22 6.92 -2.88 -11.56
CA HIS A 22 6.02 -3.91 -11.06
C HIS A 22 4.95 -3.34 -10.13
N TYR A 23 5.36 -2.47 -9.20
CA TYR A 23 4.44 -1.86 -8.24
C TYR A 23 3.38 -1.01 -8.96
N THR A 24 3.76 -0.21 -9.94
CA THR A 24 2.86 0.74 -10.60
C THR A 24 1.98 0.08 -11.66
N GLU A 25 2.54 -0.88 -12.42
CA GLU A 25 1.85 -1.49 -13.56
C GLU A 25 1.10 -2.76 -13.18
N THR A 26 1.47 -3.43 -12.09
CA THR A 26 0.85 -4.68 -11.64
C THR A 26 0.21 -4.53 -10.26
N HIS A 27 0.99 -4.19 -9.24
CA HIS A 27 0.51 -4.24 -7.85
C HIS A 27 -0.62 -3.23 -7.57
N ALA A 28 -0.40 -1.96 -7.91
CA ALA A 28 -1.36 -0.90 -7.65
C ALA A 28 -2.68 -1.10 -8.41
N PRO A 29 -2.70 -1.53 -9.70
CA PRO A 29 -3.94 -1.90 -10.38
C PRO A 29 -4.67 -3.08 -9.74
N LEU A 30 -3.97 -4.10 -9.24
CA LEU A 30 -4.58 -5.19 -8.49
C LEU A 30 -5.24 -4.67 -7.20
N ALA A 31 -4.54 -3.83 -6.44
CA ALA A 31 -5.07 -3.22 -5.23
C ALA A 31 -6.28 -2.32 -5.52
N ALA A 32 -6.25 -1.55 -6.62
CA ALA A 32 -7.36 -0.69 -7.03
C ALA A 32 -8.61 -1.46 -7.48
N ALA A 33 -8.46 -2.73 -7.85
CA ALA A 33 -9.57 -3.60 -8.25
C ALA A 33 -10.30 -4.26 -7.07
N VAL A 34 -9.76 -4.14 -5.84
CA VAL A 34 -10.36 -4.71 -4.63
C VAL A 34 -11.80 -4.16 -4.43
N PRO A 35 -12.80 -5.02 -4.19
CA PRO A 35 -14.18 -4.58 -3.99
C PRO A 35 -14.32 -3.72 -2.73
N ASN A 36 -15.36 -2.89 -2.71
CA ASN A 36 -15.68 -1.95 -1.61
C ASN A 36 -14.60 -0.90 -1.32
N LEU A 37 -13.53 -0.83 -2.13
CA LEU A 37 -12.51 0.19 -2.01
C LEU A 37 -13.04 1.53 -2.52
N ASN A 38 -13.09 2.51 -1.63
CA ASN A 38 -13.48 3.88 -1.99
C ASN A 38 -12.35 4.62 -2.69
N LYS A 39 -11.12 4.42 -2.21
CA LYS A 39 -9.95 5.14 -2.68
C LYS A 39 -8.66 4.37 -2.40
N LEU A 40 -7.77 4.37 -3.38
CA LEU A 40 -6.36 4.02 -3.24
C LEU A 40 -5.52 5.29 -3.37
N VAL A 41 -4.64 5.54 -2.41
CA VAL A 41 -3.59 6.56 -2.52
C VAL A 41 -2.25 5.87 -2.35
N THR A 42 -1.31 6.10 -3.27
CA THR A 42 0.05 5.56 -3.16
C THR A 42 1.05 6.69 -3.07
N VAL A 43 2.05 6.53 -2.20
CA VAL A 43 3.15 7.47 -2.01
C VAL A 43 4.47 6.72 -2.21
N ARG A 44 5.36 7.30 -3.02
CA ARG A 44 6.79 6.99 -3.01
C ARG A 44 7.47 8.02 -2.13
N ALA A 45 7.97 7.59 -0.98
CA ALA A 45 8.70 8.48 -0.12
C ALA A 45 10.14 8.64 -0.65
N THR A 46 10.58 9.88 -0.76
CA THR A 46 11.94 10.23 -1.22
C THR A 46 12.81 10.77 -0.10
N GLU A 47 12.20 11.18 1.02
CA GLU A 47 12.89 11.78 2.17
C GLU A 47 12.07 11.61 3.45
N GLY A 48 12.76 11.58 4.58
CA GLY A 48 12.22 11.74 5.92
C GLY A 48 12.41 13.16 6.46
N LEU A 49 12.04 13.38 7.72
CA LEU A 49 12.27 14.67 8.38
C LEU A 49 13.77 14.92 8.57
N GLU A 50 14.15 16.21 8.63
CA GLU A 50 15.53 16.65 8.87
C GLU A 50 16.56 16.04 7.90
N GLU A 51 16.18 15.93 6.62
CA GLU A 51 17.02 15.35 5.55
C GLU A 51 17.40 13.87 5.80
N GLY A 52 16.63 13.16 6.63
CA GLY A 52 16.83 11.74 6.90
C GLY A 52 16.25 10.82 5.83
N ASP A 53 16.57 9.53 5.94
CA ASP A 53 15.96 8.50 5.09
C ASP A 53 14.48 8.30 5.46
N PRO A 54 13.61 7.98 4.49
CA PRO A 54 12.21 7.71 4.76
C PRO A 54 12.06 6.40 5.56
N ALA A 55 11.16 6.38 6.55
CA ALA A 55 10.88 5.18 7.33
C ALA A 55 10.33 4.02 6.48
N TYR A 56 9.59 4.35 5.42
CA TYR A 56 9.08 3.41 4.42
C TYR A 56 9.26 4.03 3.05
N TYR A 57 9.63 3.21 2.07
CA TYR A 57 9.87 3.62 0.70
C TYR A 57 8.57 3.78 -0.10
N ARG A 58 7.65 2.81 0.03
CA ARG A 58 6.32 2.87 -0.57
C ARG A 58 5.24 2.75 0.48
N VAL A 59 4.19 3.54 0.32
CA VAL A 59 3.00 3.51 1.17
C VAL A 59 1.76 3.43 0.29
N ALA A 60 0.82 2.56 0.64
CA ALA A 60 -0.53 2.57 0.08
C ALA A 60 -1.55 2.82 1.19
N GLU A 61 -2.44 3.78 0.99
CA GLU A 61 -3.65 4.00 1.80
C GLU A 61 -4.85 3.43 1.03
N MET A 62 -5.57 2.50 1.64
CA MET A 62 -6.79 1.90 1.12
C MET A 62 -7.96 2.29 2.02
N GLU A 63 -8.92 3.05 1.48
CA GLU A 63 -10.06 3.58 2.23
C GLU A 63 -11.33 2.77 1.97
N PHE A 64 -12.04 2.41 3.04
CA PHE A 64 -13.31 1.67 3.04
C PHE A 64 -14.35 2.41 3.89
N ASP A 65 -15.64 2.23 3.59
CA ASP A 65 -16.71 2.91 4.34
C ASP A 65 -16.78 2.43 5.79
N SER A 66 -16.64 1.11 6.00
CA SER A 66 -16.70 0.46 7.30
C SER A 66 -15.67 -0.67 7.45
N ARG A 67 -15.57 -1.21 8.68
CA ARG A 67 -14.80 -2.42 8.96
C ARG A 67 -15.40 -3.65 8.27
N GLU A 68 -16.72 -3.70 8.12
CA GLU A 68 -17.43 -4.80 7.47
C GLU A 68 -17.09 -4.84 5.97
N ASP A 69 -17.05 -3.66 5.32
CA ASP A 69 -16.67 -3.53 3.90
C ASP A 69 -15.24 -4.03 3.65
N LEU A 70 -14.28 -3.68 4.52
CA LEU A 70 -12.92 -4.22 4.45
C LEU A 70 -12.93 -5.75 4.62
N HIS A 71 -13.66 -6.27 5.60
CA HIS A 71 -13.69 -7.71 5.85
C HIS A 71 -14.29 -8.50 4.67
N GLU A 72 -15.33 -7.96 4.02
CA GLU A 72 -15.86 -8.52 2.78
C GLU A 72 -14.83 -8.44 1.64
N ALA A 73 -14.11 -7.33 1.54
CA ALA A 73 -13.03 -7.16 0.57
C ALA A 73 -11.92 -8.20 0.78
N GLU A 74 -11.51 -8.47 2.02
CA GLU A 74 -10.49 -9.47 2.37
C GLU A 74 -10.86 -10.90 1.95
N ALA A 75 -12.16 -11.20 1.79
CA ALA A 75 -12.67 -12.50 1.35
C ALA A 75 -12.75 -12.66 -0.17
N SER A 76 -12.42 -11.63 -0.95
CA SER A 76 -12.56 -11.60 -2.40
C SER A 76 -11.39 -12.27 -3.15
N ASP A 77 -11.64 -12.67 -4.40
CA ASP A 77 -10.60 -13.18 -5.30
C ASP A 77 -9.59 -12.08 -5.67
N GLU A 78 -10.03 -10.83 -5.74
CA GLU A 78 -9.17 -9.67 -5.97
C GLU A 78 -8.17 -9.49 -4.83
N TRP A 79 -8.61 -9.61 -3.58
CA TRP A 79 -7.72 -9.56 -2.42
C TRP A 79 -6.70 -10.69 -2.40
N ALA A 80 -7.12 -11.90 -2.79
CA ALA A 80 -6.21 -13.03 -2.93
C ALA A 80 -5.10 -12.75 -3.96
N LYS A 81 -5.43 -12.10 -5.08
CA LYS A 81 -4.43 -11.68 -6.09
C LYS A 81 -3.46 -10.64 -5.54
N VAL A 82 -3.94 -9.65 -4.79
CA VAL A 82 -3.08 -8.66 -4.13
C VAL A 82 -2.13 -9.34 -3.16
N ARG A 83 -2.62 -10.27 -2.33
CA ARG A 83 -1.80 -11.04 -1.38
C ARG A 83 -0.75 -11.89 -2.09
N GLU A 84 -1.13 -12.57 -3.16
CA GLU A 84 -0.20 -13.38 -3.96
C GLU A 84 0.90 -12.50 -4.57
N ASP A 85 0.52 -11.38 -5.17
CA ASP A 85 1.44 -10.45 -5.79
C ASP A 85 2.37 -9.76 -4.77
N SER A 86 1.84 -9.39 -3.59
CA SER A 86 2.67 -8.92 -2.48
C SER A 86 3.74 -9.94 -2.08
N GLY A 87 3.40 -11.23 -2.06
CA GLY A 87 4.36 -12.29 -1.78
C GLY A 87 5.49 -12.36 -2.83
N LYS A 88 5.15 -12.17 -4.11
CA LYS A 88 6.14 -12.11 -5.21
C LYS A 88 7.07 -10.90 -5.06
N ILE A 89 6.50 -9.72 -4.79
CA ILE A 89 7.30 -8.50 -4.56
C ILE A 89 8.30 -8.68 -3.42
N ILE A 90 7.86 -9.28 -2.30
CA ILE A 90 8.73 -9.55 -1.15
C ILE A 90 9.86 -10.53 -1.52
N GLU A 91 9.54 -11.61 -2.24
CA GLU A 91 10.51 -12.62 -2.64
C GLU A 91 11.51 -12.08 -3.67
N GLU A 92 11.03 -11.33 -4.66
CA GLU A 92 11.80 -10.85 -5.80
C GLU A 92 12.72 -9.68 -5.43
N PHE A 93 12.22 -8.72 -4.67
CA PHE A 93 12.93 -7.46 -4.39
C PHE A 93 13.50 -7.37 -2.97
N GLY A 94 13.35 -8.42 -2.16
CA GLY A 94 13.88 -8.48 -0.79
C GLY A 94 13.25 -7.46 0.18
N VAL A 95 12.16 -6.81 -0.21
CA VAL A 95 11.45 -5.82 0.62
C VAL A 95 10.61 -6.50 1.69
N SER A 96 10.25 -5.75 2.72
CA SER A 96 9.25 -6.17 3.72
C SER A 96 7.96 -5.36 3.56
N LEU A 97 6.85 -5.96 3.99
CA LEU A 97 5.54 -5.33 4.03
C LEU A 97 5.00 -5.35 5.47
N GLU A 98 4.72 -4.17 6.01
CA GLU A 98 3.97 -3.99 7.25
C GLU A 98 2.57 -3.42 6.96
N VAL A 99 1.58 -3.84 7.76
CA VAL A 99 0.18 -3.45 7.55
C VAL A 99 -0.38 -2.84 8.83
N ALA A 100 -1.01 -1.67 8.71
CA ALA A 100 -1.78 -1.05 9.77
C ALA A 100 -3.24 -0.91 9.34
N ILE A 101 -4.19 -1.18 10.24
CA ILE A 101 -5.62 -1.10 9.93
C ILE A 101 -6.33 -0.39 11.08
N GLY A 102 -7.20 0.57 10.79
CA GLY A 102 -7.89 1.32 11.82
C GLY A 102 -8.96 2.28 11.34
N GLU A 103 -9.57 2.96 12.30
CA GLU A 103 -10.55 4.01 12.04
C GLU A 103 -9.87 5.27 11.50
N LYS A 104 -10.42 5.84 10.43
CA LYS A 104 -9.93 7.10 9.88
C LYS A 104 -10.55 8.28 10.61
N HIS A 105 -9.69 9.15 11.13
CA HIS A 105 -10.06 10.47 11.62
C HIS A 105 -9.36 11.52 10.77
N VAL A 106 -10.11 12.48 10.23
CA VAL A 106 -9.58 13.57 9.42
C VAL A 106 -9.70 14.87 10.23
N THR A 107 -8.58 15.57 10.35
CA THR A 107 -8.53 16.94 10.85
C THR A 107 -8.05 17.81 9.70
N ASP A 108 -8.92 18.69 9.20
CA ASP A 108 -8.56 19.60 8.12
C ASP A 108 -7.54 20.63 8.62
N GLY A 109 -6.57 20.96 7.77
CA GLY A 109 -5.66 22.08 8.03
C GLY A 109 -6.33 23.42 7.72
N ASP A 110 -5.97 24.45 8.48
CA ASP A 110 -6.27 25.84 8.08
C ASP A 110 -5.52 26.13 6.77
N SER A 111 -6.28 26.34 5.69
CA SER A 111 -5.77 26.58 4.34
C SER A 111 -5.18 27.98 4.19
#